data_AF-A0A0K8TMY8-F1
#
_entry.id   AF-A0A0K8TMY8-F1
#
_cell.length_a   1.000
_cell.length_b   1.000
_cell.length_c   1.000
_cell.angle_alpha   90.00
_cell.angle_beta   90.00
_cell.angle_gamma   90.00
#
_symmetry.space_group_name_H-M   'P 1'
#
loop_
_entity.id
_entity.type
_entity.pdbx_description
1 polymer ?
#
loop_
_entity_poly.entity_id
_entity_poly.type
_entity_poly.pdbx_seq_one_letter_code
_entity_poly.pdbx_strand_id
1 'polypeptide(L)'
;SSARVLHKIKEVYKPSPDEKYIVNRNPRNLERLRIAYKRDGYHLEKPGRSFWHKLQITPSGRYVTAEVVHFENGPVISASTSEWAVKKHLYRTKDTSAYINLAMIFAQRCLESGIISMRCDIDGKPDEKIGKFLKVLAESGIQLSEPERYMPSRPWDMDRKEKPWEVTEKILE
;
A
#
# COMPACT_ATOMS: atom_id res chain seq x y z
N SER A 1 -25.48 5.80 24.68
CA SER A 1 -24.86 4.62 24.03
C SER A 1 -24.15 5.05 22.76
N SER A 2 -23.00 4.43 22.44
CA SER A 2 -22.19 4.72 21.24
C SER A 2 -23.00 4.60 19.93
N ALA A 3 -23.96 3.68 19.87
CA ALA A 3 -24.84 3.49 18.72
C ALA A 3 -25.70 4.73 18.39
N ARG A 4 -26.24 5.43 19.40
CA ARG A 4 -27.03 6.67 19.19
C ARG A 4 -26.17 7.80 18.63
N VAL A 5 -24.91 7.89 19.06
CA VAL A 5 -23.94 8.88 18.57
C VAL A 5 -23.62 8.62 17.10
N LEU A 6 -23.32 7.36 16.74
CA LEU A 6 -23.06 6.95 15.36
C LEU A 6 -24.26 7.20 14.44
N HIS A 7 -25.48 6.93 14.91
CA HIS A 7 -26.70 7.21 14.15
C HIS A 7 -26.82 8.71 13.85
N LYS A 8 -26.63 9.56 14.86
CA LYS A 8 -26.73 11.01 14.72
C LYS A 8 -25.65 11.57 13.79
N ILE A 9 -24.42 11.05 13.84
CA ILE A 9 -23.35 11.40 12.90
C ILE A 9 -23.74 11.04 11.46
N LYS A 10 -24.29 9.84 11.24
CA LYS A 10 -24.75 9.41 9.91
C LYS A 10 -25.88 10.30 9.39
N GLU A 11 -26.78 10.77 10.24
CA GLU A 11 -27.85 11.69 9.86
C GLU A 11 -27.31 13.06 9.48
N VAL A 12 -26.33 13.60 10.21
CA VAL A 12 -25.69 14.89 9.91
C VAL A 12 -24.95 14.86 8.56
N TYR A 13 -24.37 13.72 8.19
CA TYR A 13 -23.66 13.57 6.92
C TYR A 13 -24.59 13.34 5.71
N LYS A 14 -25.90 13.20 5.92
CA LYS A 14 -26.83 13.11 4.78
C LYS A 14 -26.95 14.50 4.14
N PRO A 15 -26.65 14.63 2.84
CA PRO A 15 -26.83 15.89 2.14
C PRO A 15 -28.30 16.32 2.20
N SER A 16 -28.51 17.64 2.20
CA SER A 16 -29.87 18.20 2.11
C SER A 16 -30.51 17.80 0.77
N PRO A 17 -31.85 17.66 0.70
CA PRO A 17 -32.52 17.20 -0.52
C PRO A 17 -32.25 18.06 -1.75
N ASP A 18 -31.90 19.34 -1.56
CA ASP A 18 -31.65 20.31 -2.64
C ASP A 18 -30.17 20.38 -3.07
N GLU A 19 -29.26 19.72 -2.34
CA GLU A 19 -27.82 19.79 -2.59
C GLU A 19 -27.38 18.77 -3.65
N LYS A 20 -26.57 19.21 -4.61
CA LYS A 20 -25.97 18.33 -5.62
C LYS A 20 -24.78 17.61 -5.01
N TYR A 21 -24.91 16.30 -4.81
CA TYR A 21 -23.81 15.46 -4.30
C TYR A 21 -23.48 14.32 -5.25
N ILE A 22 -22.24 13.84 -5.17
CA ILE A 22 -21.75 12.67 -5.93
C ILE A 22 -21.28 11.62 -4.92
N VAL A 23 -21.75 10.39 -5.08
CA VAL A 23 -21.34 9.26 -4.25
C VAL A 23 -20.36 8.39 -5.01
N ASN A 24 -19.11 8.36 -4.56
CA ASN A 24 -18.13 7.40 -5.05
C ASN A 24 -18.14 6.14 -4.17
N ARG A 25 -18.36 4.97 -4.77
CA ARG A 25 -18.38 3.67 -4.09
C ARG A 25 -17.06 2.90 -4.20
N ASN A 26 -16.06 3.43 -4.90
CA ASN A 26 -14.76 2.78 -5.04
C ASN A 26 -13.99 2.86 -3.71
N PRO A 27 -13.68 1.72 -3.05
CA PRO A 27 -12.99 1.72 -1.76
C PRO A 27 -11.59 2.37 -1.84
N ARG A 28 -10.91 2.24 -2.99
CA ARG A 28 -9.53 2.73 -3.18
C ARG A 28 -9.46 4.22 -3.54
N ASN A 29 -10.58 4.90 -3.75
CA ASN A 29 -10.57 6.29 -4.21
C ASN A 29 -9.88 7.22 -3.21
N LEU A 30 -10.21 7.10 -1.93
CA LEU A 30 -9.65 7.96 -0.88
C LEU A 30 -8.16 7.71 -0.64
N GLU A 31 -7.70 6.47 -0.86
CA GLU A 31 -6.29 6.09 -0.76
C GLU A 31 -5.47 6.75 -1.88
N ARG A 32 -5.99 6.71 -3.12
CA ARG A 32 -5.34 7.37 -4.27
C ARG A 32 -5.27 8.88 -4.12
N LEU A 33 -6.30 9.50 -3.54
CA LEU A 33 -6.32 10.92 -3.20
C LEU A 33 -5.45 11.26 -1.97
N ARG A 34 -4.92 10.25 -1.27
CA ARG A 34 -4.14 10.36 -0.02
C ARG A 34 -4.91 10.95 1.17
N ILE A 35 -6.24 10.97 1.13
CA ILE A 35 -7.09 11.52 2.21
C ILE A 35 -7.58 10.39 3.14
N ALA A 36 -7.56 9.14 2.67
CA ALA A 36 -7.96 7.97 3.43
C ALA A 36 -7.27 7.92 4.80
N TYR A 37 -8.04 7.54 5.81
CA TYR A 37 -7.51 7.37 7.16
C TYR A 37 -6.51 6.21 7.19
N LYS A 38 -5.28 6.48 7.63
CA LYS A 38 -4.34 5.43 8.04
C LYS A 38 -4.57 5.15 9.52
N ARG A 39 -4.47 3.89 9.94
CA ARG A 39 -4.48 3.54 11.36
C ARG A 39 -3.33 4.24 12.07
N ASP A 40 -3.65 5.30 12.80
CA ASP A 40 -2.69 6.08 13.56
C ASP A 40 -2.65 5.61 15.02
N GLY A 41 -1.51 5.77 15.68
CA GLY A 41 -1.23 5.25 17.01
C GLY A 41 -0.20 4.12 17.04
N TYR A 42 -0.16 3.39 18.16
CA TYR A 42 0.83 2.33 18.41
C TYR A 42 2.30 2.80 18.27
N HIS A 43 2.58 4.07 18.61
CA HIS A 43 3.90 4.68 18.39
C HIS A 43 5.04 3.99 19.16
N LEU A 44 4.73 3.29 20.25
CA LEU A 44 5.69 2.53 21.05
C LEU A 44 5.93 1.11 20.51
N GLU A 45 5.03 0.58 19.68
CA GLU A 45 5.16 -0.76 19.10
C GLU A 45 5.87 -0.69 17.74
N LYS A 46 6.87 -1.54 17.56
CA LYS A 46 7.50 -1.79 16.25
C LYS A 46 7.06 -3.17 15.76
N PRO A 47 6.68 -3.35 14.48
CA PRO A 47 6.57 -2.34 13.43
C PRO A 47 5.29 -1.49 13.56
N GLY A 48 5.37 -0.19 13.24
CA GLY A 48 4.22 0.72 13.36
C GLY A 48 3.07 0.32 12.41
N ARG A 49 1.82 0.61 12.78
CA ARG A 49 0.62 0.13 12.06
C ARG A 49 0.00 1.13 11.08
N SER A 50 0.65 2.28 10.86
CA SER A 50 0.20 3.30 9.92
C SER A 50 0.63 2.98 8.49
N PHE A 51 -0.26 2.34 7.73
CA PHE A 51 -0.12 2.08 6.29
C PHE A 51 -1.49 1.82 5.66
N TRP A 52 -1.61 2.00 4.34
CA TRP A 52 -2.74 1.44 3.59
C TRP A 52 -2.41 0.02 3.12
N HIS A 53 -1.27 -0.11 2.44
CA HIS A 53 -0.72 -1.34 1.88
C HIS A 53 0.67 -1.60 2.44
N LYS A 54 0.91 -2.84 2.86
CA LYS A 54 2.20 -3.29 3.38
C LYS A 54 2.73 -4.47 2.58
N LEU A 55 4.02 -4.45 2.28
CA LEU A 55 4.72 -5.60 1.74
C LEU A 55 4.99 -6.61 2.86
N GLN A 56 4.55 -7.84 2.68
CA GLN A 56 4.83 -8.96 3.56
C GLN A 56 5.50 -10.09 2.77
N ILE A 57 6.68 -10.51 3.22
CA ILE A 57 7.42 -11.63 2.64
C ILE A 57 7.47 -12.74 3.68
N THR A 58 6.85 -13.87 3.38
CA THR A 58 6.77 -15.04 4.27
C THR A 58 7.57 -16.19 3.69
N PRO A 59 8.82 -16.42 4.14
CA PRO A 59 9.59 -17.60 3.76
C PRO A 59 9.08 -18.82 4.54
N SER A 60 8.49 -19.78 3.84
CA SER A 60 8.18 -21.11 4.39
C SER A 60 9.40 -22.03 4.32
N GLY A 61 9.27 -23.26 4.83
CA GLY A 61 10.32 -24.28 4.76
C GLY A 61 10.75 -24.55 3.32
N ARG A 62 9.78 -24.71 2.42
CA ARG A 62 9.99 -25.07 1.01
C ARG A 62 9.80 -23.91 0.02
N TYR A 63 8.94 -22.96 0.34
CA TYR A 63 8.49 -21.92 -0.58
C TYR A 63 8.68 -20.53 -0.01
N VAL A 64 8.52 -19.52 -0.84
CA VAL A 64 8.53 -18.11 -0.45
C VAL A 64 7.29 -17.47 -1.05
N THR A 65 6.58 -16.71 -0.23
CA THR A 65 5.37 -15.98 -0.63
C THR A 65 5.60 -14.49 -0.38
N ALA A 66 5.27 -13.64 -1.35
CA ALA A 66 5.20 -12.19 -1.20
C ALA A 66 3.74 -11.74 -1.36
N GLU A 67 3.31 -10.85 -0.48
CA GLU A 67 1.92 -10.38 -0.42
C GLU A 67 1.87 -8.88 -0.19
N VAL A 68 0.90 -8.22 -0.81
CA VAL A 68 0.48 -6.85 -0.47
C VAL A 68 -0.71 -6.98 0.47
N VAL A 69 -0.54 -6.56 1.72
CA VAL A 69 -1.58 -6.63 2.76
C VAL A 69 -2.18 -5.26 2.98
N HIS A 70 -3.50 -5.15 2.80
CA HIS A 70 -4.29 -4.00 3.19
C HIS A 70 -4.63 -4.03 4.69
N PHE A 71 -4.65 -2.88 5.35
CA PHE A 71 -4.86 -2.79 6.80
C PHE A 71 -6.22 -3.33 7.29
N GLU A 72 -7.24 -3.33 6.43
CA GLU A 72 -8.61 -3.80 6.75
C GLU A 72 -8.97 -5.11 6.04
N ASN A 73 -8.56 -5.27 4.78
CA ASN A 73 -9.01 -6.36 3.91
C ASN A 73 -8.08 -7.58 3.93
N GLY A 74 -6.87 -7.45 4.48
CA GLY A 74 -5.86 -8.49 4.44
C GLY A 74 -5.13 -8.55 3.07
N PRO A 75 -4.67 -9.73 2.62
CA PRO A 75 -3.86 -9.86 1.41
C PRO A 75 -4.68 -9.54 0.14
N VAL A 76 -4.26 -8.51 -0.60
CA VAL A 76 -4.90 -8.06 -1.85
C VAL A 76 -4.23 -8.71 -3.06
N ILE A 77 -2.90 -8.76 -3.06
CA ILE A 77 -2.10 -9.35 -4.13
C ILE A 77 -1.14 -10.34 -3.48
N SER A 78 -1.05 -11.54 -4.03
CA SER A 78 -0.11 -12.57 -3.60
C SER A 78 0.67 -13.10 -4.79
N ALA A 79 1.94 -13.44 -4.56
CA ALA A 79 2.75 -14.24 -5.47
C ALA A 79 3.59 -15.23 -4.67
N SER A 80 3.59 -16.49 -5.07
CA SER A 80 4.37 -17.54 -4.38
C SER A 80 5.17 -18.41 -5.34
N THR A 81 6.33 -18.89 -4.87
CA THR A 81 7.08 -19.94 -5.57
C THR A 81 6.37 -21.31 -5.51
N SER A 82 5.28 -21.44 -4.74
CA SER A 82 4.42 -22.63 -4.77
C SER A 82 3.53 -22.70 -6.01
N GLU A 83 3.25 -21.56 -6.65
CA GLU A 83 2.42 -21.50 -7.84
C GLU A 83 3.07 -22.29 -8.99
N TRP A 84 2.31 -23.17 -9.64
CA TRP A 84 2.85 -24.03 -10.69
C TRP A 84 3.50 -23.25 -11.84
N ALA A 85 2.88 -22.12 -12.23
CA ALA A 85 3.36 -21.25 -13.29
C ALA A 85 4.77 -20.70 -13.01
N VAL A 86 5.07 -20.39 -11.75
CA VAL A 86 6.40 -19.92 -11.32
C VAL A 86 7.33 -21.11 -11.13
N LYS A 87 6.86 -22.13 -10.41
CA LYS A 87 7.65 -23.31 -10.01
C LYS A 87 8.25 -24.07 -11.18
N LYS A 88 7.53 -24.19 -12.31
CA LYS A 88 8.03 -24.89 -13.51
C LYS A 88 9.26 -24.23 -14.15
N HIS A 89 9.46 -22.94 -13.91
CA HIS A 89 10.60 -22.17 -14.41
C HIS A 89 11.73 -22.04 -13.38
N LEU A 90 11.56 -22.60 -12.20
CA LEU A 90 12.52 -22.53 -11.11
C LEU A 90 13.17 -23.90 -10.89
N TYR A 91 14.51 -23.92 -10.88
CA TYR A 91 15.26 -25.13 -10.50
C TYR A 91 15.06 -25.45 -9.01
N ARG A 92 15.09 -24.43 -8.14
CA ARG A 92 14.79 -24.52 -6.71
C ARG A 92 13.86 -23.37 -6.31
N THR A 93 13.17 -23.49 -5.18
CA THR A 93 12.06 -22.59 -4.79
C THR A 93 12.41 -21.56 -3.72
N LYS A 94 13.70 -21.46 -3.32
CA LYS A 94 14.18 -20.64 -2.17
C LYS A 94 15.61 -20.08 -2.32
N ASP A 95 16.16 -20.22 -3.51
CA ASP A 95 17.43 -19.72 -4.03
C ASP A 95 17.28 -18.26 -4.43
N THR A 96 18.41 -17.57 -4.62
CA THR A 96 18.43 -16.13 -4.91
C THR A 96 17.71 -15.80 -6.22
N SER A 97 17.85 -16.66 -7.24
CA SER A 97 17.10 -16.59 -8.50
C SER A 97 15.59 -16.68 -8.28
N ALA A 98 15.13 -17.56 -7.38
CA ALA A 98 13.71 -17.69 -7.04
C ALA A 98 13.15 -16.40 -6.42
N TYR A 99 13.92 -15.72 -5.57
CA TYR A 99 13.53 -14.40 -5.03
C TYR A 99 13.46 -13.33 -6.12
N ILE A 100 14.48 -13.24 -7.00
CA ILE A 100 14.51 -12.27 -8.10
C ILE A 100 13.33 -12.48 -9.05
N ASN A 101 13.08 -13.72 -9.47
CA ASN A 101 11.96 -14.05 -10.36
C ASN A 101 10.60 -13.82 -9.70
N LEU A 102 10.46 -14.14 -8.41
CA LEU A 102 9.24 -13.84 -7.66
C LEU A 102 9.02 -12.33 -7.56
N ALA A 103 10.07 -11.54 -7.34
CA ALA A 103 9.99 -10.08 -7.29
C ALA A 103 9.45 -9.49 -8.60
N MET A 104 9.96 -9.95 -9.75
CA MET A 104 9.50 -9.48 -11.07
C MET A 104 8.02 -9.78 -11.30
N ILE A 105 7.58 -11.01 -11.02
CA ILE A 105 6.18 -11.42 -11.19
C ILE A 105 5.28 -10.65 -10.22
N PHE A 106 5.71 -10.51 -8.97
CA PHE A 106 4.98 -9.77 -7.96
C PHE A 106 4.85 -8.29 -8.34
N ALA A 107 5.93 -7.68 -8.83
CA ALA A 107 5.92 -6.31 -9.29
C ALA A 107 4.96 -6.10 -10.45
N GLN A 108 5.02 -6.97 -11.45
CA GLN A 108 4.10 -6.93 -12.58
C GLN A 108 2.64 -7.00 -12.12
N ARG A 109 2.29 -7.94 -11.22
CA ARG A 109 0.94 -8.04 -10.66
C ARG A 109 0.51 -6.76 -9.94
N CYS A 110 1.42 -6.13 -9.20
CA CYS A 110 1.15 -4.88 -8.51
C CYS A 110 0.87 -3.74 -9.49
N LEU A 111 1.69 -3.60 -10.54
CA LEU A 111 1.52 -2.57 -11.58
C LEU A 111 0.23 -2.76 -12.36
N GLU A 112 -0.09 -3.99 -12.78
CA GLU A 112 -1.34 -4.33 -13.46
C GLU A 112 -2.57 -4.05 -12.58
N SER A 113 -2.44 -4.25 -11.27
CA SER A 113 -3.48 -3.93 -10.28
C SER A 113 -3.52 -2.44 -9.87
N GLY A 114 -2.60 -1.63 -10.40
CA GLY A 114 -2.46 -0.21 -10.07
C GLY A 114 -2.06 0.05 -8.61
N ILE A 115 -1.29 -0.83 -7.99
CA ILE A 115 -0.63 -0.60 -6.69
C ILE A 115 0.83 -0.25 -6.97
N ILE A 116 1.17 1.03 -6.82
CA ILE A 116 2.51 1.57 -7.12
C ILE A 116 3.35 1.83 -5.87
N SER A 117 2.70 1.99 -4.72
CA SER A 117 3.36 2.32 -3.45
C SER A 117 2.84 1.41 -2.33
N MET A 118 3.76 0.93 -1.52
CA MET A 118 3.48 0.05 -0.39
C MET A 118 4.56 0.25 0.67
N ARG A 119 4.23 0.04 1.94
CA ARG A 119 5.18 0.16 3.03
C ARG A 119 6.02 -1.10 3.18
N CYS A 120 7.33 -0.96 3.22
CA CYS A 120 8.26 -2.03 3.59
C CYS A 120 8.79 -1.80 5.01
N ASP A 121 8.58 -2.77 5.91
CA ASP A 121 9.16 -2.76 7.27
C ASP A 121 10.40 -3.69 7.37
N ILE A 122 10.81 -4.32 6.28
CA ILE A 122 11.88 -5.32 6.27
C ILE A 122 13.18 -4.64 5.84
N ASP A 123 14.14 -4.56 6.75
CA ASP A 123 15.49 -4.08 6.46
C ASP A 123 16.34 -5.25 5.93
N GLY A 124 16.37 -5.40 4.61
CA GLY A 124 17.22 -6.40 3.95
C GLY A 124 18.63 -5.85 3.69
N LYS A 125 19.68 -6.55 4.14
CA LYS A 125 21.04 -6.25 3.67
C LYS A 125 21.09 -6.43 2.13
N PRO A 126 21.82 -5.58 1.39
CA PRO A 126 21.81 -5.61 -0.07
C PRO A 126 22.28 -6.94 -0.68
N ASP A 127 23.19 -7.66 0.00
CA ASP A 127 23.67 -8.95 -0.49
C ASP A 127 22.72 -10.13 -0.14
N GLU A 128 21.81 -9.92 0.79
CA GLU A 128 20.82 -10.93 1.17
C GLU A 128 19.77 -11.13 0.07
N LYS A 129 19.16 -12.32 0.03
CA LYS A 129 18.09 -12.67 -0.92
C LYS A 129 16.93 -11.67 -0.87
N ILE A 130 16.58 -11.20 0.33
CA ILE A 130 15.54 -10.19 0.55
C ILE A 130 15.99 -8.83 0.02
N GLY A 131 17.25 -8.43 0.22
CA GLY A 131 17.77 -7.18 -0.35
C GLY A 131 17.72 -7.17 -1.88
N LYS A 132 18.09 -8.30 -2.52
CA LYS A 132 17.97 -8.47 -3.98
C LYS A 132 16.52 -8.43 -4.45
N PHE A 133 15.60 -9.01 -3.70
CA PHE A 133 14.16 -8.91 -3.94
C PHE A 133 13.68 -7.45 -3.93
N LEU A 134 14.02 -6.70 -2.88
CA LEU A 134 13.62 -5.29 -2.72
C LEU A 134 14.22 -4.39 -3.82
N LYS A 135 15.47 -4.66 -4.20
CA LYS A 135 16.13 -3.95 -5.31
C LYS A 135 15.36 -4.11 -6.62
N VAL A 136 14.95 -5.33 -6.96
CA VAL A 136 14.15 -5.60 -8.17
C VAL A 136 12.79 -4.90 -8.12
N LEU A 137 12.13 -4.85 -6.95
CA LEU A 137 10.88 -4.09 -6.81
C LEU A 137 11.09 -2.60 -7.07
N ALA A 138 12.15 -2.01 -6.53
CA ALA A 138 12.47 -0.60 -6.76
C ALA A 138 12.77 -0.32 -8.25
N GLU A 139 13.56 -1.19 -8.90
CA GLU A 139 13.88 -1.10 -10.34
C GLU A 139 12.63 -1.27 -11.23
N SER A 140 11.65 -2.06 -10.80
CA SER A 140 10.38 -2.23 -11.52
C SER A 140 9.42 -1.03 -11.40
N GLY A 141 9.78 0.00 -10.63
CA GLY A 141 8.97 1.20 -10.45
C GLY A 141 8.02 1.18 -9.25
N ILE A 142 8.19 0.23 -8.33
CA ILE A 142 7.40 0.19 -7.08
C ILE A 142 8.11 0.99 -5.99
N GLN A 143 7.37 1.92 -5.39
CA GLN A 143 7.83 2.70 -4.26
C GLN A 143 7.61 1.90 -2.96
N LEU A 144 8.72 1.53 -2.30
CA LEU A 144 8.72 0.80 -1.02
C LEU A 144 8.40 1.67 0.20
N SER A 145 8.09 2.94 -0.04
CA SER A 145 7.57 3.88 0.94
C SER A 145 6.22 4.40 0.45
N GLU A 146 5.23 4.42 1.35
CA GLU A 146 3.94 5.03 1.04
C GLU A 146 3.99 6.55 1.16
N PRO A 147 3.24 7.28 0.33
CA PRO A 147 3.08 8.70 0.54
C PRO A 147 2.35 8.99 1.85
N GLU A 148 2.67 10.14 2.44
CA GLU A 148 1.97 10.65 3.62
C GLU A 148 0.50 10.94 3.32
N ARG A 149 -0.33 10.80 4.35
CA ARG A 149 -1.73 11.21 4.28
C ARG A 149 -1.80 12.74 4.18
N TYR A 150 -2.54 13.25 3.20
CA TYR A 150 -2.84 14.66 3.11
C TYR A 150 -3.77 15.07 4.25
N MET A 151 -3.37 16.09 5.01
CA MET A 151 -4.22 16.76 5.98
C MET A 151 -4.33 18.23 5.55
N PRO A 152 -5.54 18.84 5.63
CA PRO A 152 -5.69 20.24 5.32
C PRO A 152 -4.90 21.08 6.33
N SER A 153 -4.12 22.03 5.81
CA SER A 153 -3.38 22.99 6.64
C SER A 153 -4.34 23.83 7.47
N ARG A 154 -4.00 24.02 8.73
CA ARG A 154 -4.71 24.88 9.68
C ARG A 154 -4.33 26.34 9.43
N PRO A 155 -5.15 27.32 9.87
CA PRO A 155 -4.87 28.74 9.64
C PRO A 155 -3.51 29.22 10.16
N TRP A 156 -2.95 28.54 11.18
CA TRP A 156 -1.67 28.87 11.82
C TRP A 156 -0.49 28.01 11.32
N ASP A 157 -0.70 27.11 10.37
CA ASP A 157 0.42 26.35 9.79
C ASP A 157 1.20 27.26 8.83
N MET A 158 2.52 27.30 9.00
CA MET A 158 3.41 28.08 8.12
C MET A 158 3.45 27.51 6.71
N ASP A 159 3.50 26.18 6.60
CA ASP A 159 3.61 25.46 5.33
C ASP A 159 2.24 24.91 4.89
N ARG A 160 1.87 25.24 3.66
CA ARG A 160 0.64 24.74 3.03
C ARG A 160 0.99 23.70 1.98
N LYS A 161 0.77 22.43 2.31
CA LYS A 161 0.98 21.33 1.36
C LYS A 161 0.00 21.48 0.20
N GLU A 162 0.52 21.35 -1.02
CA GLU A 162 -0.28 21.30 -2.24
C GLU A 162 -1.22 20.07 -2.19
N LYS A 163 -2.40 20.21 -2.79
CA LYS A 163 -3.37 19.12 -2.81
C LYS A 163 -2.91 18.06 -3.81
N PRO A 164 -2.80 16.78 -3.42
CA PRO A 164 -2.30 15.71 -4.29
C PRO A 164 -3.05 15.50 -5.62
N TRP A 165 -4.28 16.01 -5.73
CA TRP A 165 -5.15 15.88 -6.90
C TRP A 165 -5.23 17.15 -7.75
N GLU A 166 -4.61 18.24 -7.33
CA GLU A 166 -4.46 19.42 -8.17
C GLU A 166 -3.24 19.21 -9.07
N VAL A 167 -3.46 19.22 -10.39
CA VAL A 167 -2.36 19.12 -11.37
C VAL A 167 -1.70 20.48 -11.47
N THR A 168 -0.51 20.61 -10.89
CA THR A 168 0.34 21.80 -11.06
C THR A 168 1.36 21.55 -12.17
N GLU A 169 1.71 22.60 -12.92
CA GLU A 169 2.67 22.55 -14.04
C GLU A 169 4.09 22.05 -13.64
N LYS A 170 4.38 21.97 -12.34
CA LYS A 170 5.68 21.54 -11.78
C LYS A 170 6.08 20.09 -12.04
N ILE A 171 5.26 19.27 -12.70
CA ILE A 171 5.50 17.83 -12.90
C ILE A 171 6.39 17.56 -14.15
N LEU A 172 6.88 18.59 -14.84
CA LEU A 172 7.63 18.48 -16.10
C LEU A 172 9.17 18.56 -15.99
N GLU A 173 9.77 18.29 -14.82
CA GLU A 173 11.23 18.16 -14.67
C GLU A 173 11.69 16.74 -14.34
#